data_AF-A0AA35UBN8-F1
#
_entry.id   AF-A0AA35UBN8-F1
#
_cell.length_a   1.000
_cell.length_b   1.000
_cell.length_c   1.000
_cell.angle_alpha   90.00
_cell.angle_beta   90.00
_cell.angle_gamma   90.00
#
_symmetry.space_group_name_H-M   'P 1'
#
loop_
_entity.id
_entity.type
_entity.pdbx_description
1 polymer ?
#
loop_
_entity_poly.entity_id
_entity_poly.type
_entity_poly.pdbx_seq_one_letter_code
_entity_poly.pdbx_strand_id
1 'polypeptide(L)'
;MAEDGHIEISEDIRELSFEAALAELETIVDRLERGDVALEASIEIYQRGSQLRAYCNEKLRDAQMRIEKISDGGASAQPLDEE
;
A
#
# COMPACT_ATOMS: atom_id res chain seq x y z
N MET A 1 14.54 12.97 -8.75
CA MET A 1 13.42 12.95 -7.78
C MET A 1 12.27 12.33 -8.54
N ALA A 2 12.14 11.00 -8.47
CA ALA A 2 11.26 10.27 -9.37
C ALA A 2 9.83 10.74 -9.13
N GLU A 3 9.21 11.22 -10.20
CA GLU A 3 7.81 11.62 -10.24
C GLU A 3 6.97 10.45 -9.74
N ASP A 4 6.25 10.65 -8.64
CA ASP A 4 5.19 9.76 -8.19
C ASP A 4 4.10 9.84 -9.27
N GLY A 5 4.32 9.08 -10.34
CA GLY A 5 3.33 8.94 -11.41
C GLY A 5 2.08 8.45 -10.74
N HIS A 6 1.05 9.29 -10.71
CA HIS A 6 -0.23 8.99 -10.09
C HIS A 6 -0.73 7.66 -10.67
N ILE A 7 -0.57 6.58 -9.90
CA ILE A 7 -1.04 5.27 -10.30
C ILE A 7 -2.54 5.28 -10.07
N GLU A 8 -3.31 5.25 -11.16
CA GLU A 8 -4.77 5.13 -11.09
C GLU A 8 -5.14 3.75 -10.55
N ILE A 9 -5.72 3.71 -9.35
CA ILE A 9 -6.18 2.48 -8.71
C ILE A 9 -7.58 2.16 -9.21
N SER A 10 -7.74 1.01 -9.84
CA SER A 10 -9.01 0.49 -10.34
C SER A 10 -10.06 0.32 -9.22
N GLU A 11 -11.34 0.50 -9.53
CA GLU A 11 -12.45 0.36 -8.57
C GLU A 11 -12.51 -1.02 -7.91
N ASP A 12 -12.29 -2.10 -8.68
CA ASP A 12 -12.18 -3.47 -8.18
C ASP A 12 -11.17 -3.61 -7.01
N ILE A 13 -10.01 -2.95 -7.13
CA ILE A 13 -8.98 -2.97 -6.09
C ILE A 13 -9.43 -2.18 -4.85
N ARG A 14 -10.19 -1.09 -5.04
CA ARG A 14 -10.70 -0.26 -3.93
C ARG A 14 -11.74 -1.00 -3.08
N GLU A 15 -12.42 -1.99 -3.65
CA GLU A 15 -13.37 -2.83 -2.92
C GLU A 15 -12.69 -3.95 -2.11
N LEU A 16 -11.40 -4.23 -2.35
CA LEU A 16 -10.67 -5.26 -1.62
C LEU A 16 -10.34 -4.87 -0.18
N SER A 17 -10.28 -5.86 0.71
CA SER A 17 -9.63 -5.69 2.01
C SER A 17 -8.12 -5.56 1.84
N PHE A 18 -7.43 -5.01 2.85
CA PHE A 18 -5.96 -4.92 2.83
C PHE A 18 -5.31 -6.31 2.66
N GLU A 19 -5.79 -7.31 3.41
CA GLU A 19 -5.29 -8.69 3.33
C GLU A 19 -5.51 -9.31 1.94
N ALA A 20 -6.66 -9.06 1.31
CA ALA A 20 -6.95 -9.56 -0.03
C ALA A 20 -6.04 -8.90 -1.07
N ALA A 21 -5.88 -7.57 -1.02
CA ALA A 21 -5.00 -6.84 -1.93
C ALA A 21 -3.53 -7.26 -1.76
N LEU A 22 -3.09 -7.52 -0.53
CA LEU A 22 -1.75 -8.00 -0.23
C LEU A 22 -1.51 -9.41 -0.79
N ALA A 23 -2.44 -10.35 -0.56
CA ALA A 23 -2.33 -11.72 -1.07
C ALA A 23 -2.29 -11.76 -2.61
N GLU A 24 -3.07 -10.90 -3.26
CA GLU A 24 -3.03 -10.77 -4.71
C GLU A 24 -1.70 -10.20 -5.21
N LEU A 25 -1.16 -9.19 -4.53
CA LEU A 25 0.15 -8.63 -4.83
C LEU A 25 1.26 -9.67 -4.69
N GLU A 26 1.25 -10.46 -3.63
CA GLU A 26 2.22 -11.56 -3.41
C GLU A 26 2.14 -12.59 -4.55
N THR A 27 0.94 -12.94 -4.98
CA THR A 27 0.72 -13.85 -6.11
C THR A 27 1.31 -13.29 -7.42
N ILE A 28 1.16 -11.98 -7.66
CA ILE A 28 1.74 -11.32 -8.83
C ILE A 28 3.26 -11.33 -8.77
N VAL A 29 3.85 -10.99 -7.62
CA VAL A 29 5.31 -10.99 -7.42
C VAL A 29 5.88 -12.38 -7.69
N ASP A 30 5.29 -13.41 -7.08
CA ASP A 30 5.67 -14.80 -7.25
C ASP A 30 5.56 -15.28 -8.72
N ARG A 31 4.56 -14.81 -9.49
CA ARG A 31 4.47 -15.06 -10.93
C ARG A 31 5.57 -14.36 -11.73
N LEU A 32 5.90 -13.12 -11.40
CA LEU A 32 6.97 -12.37 -12.06
C LEU A 32 8.34 -12.99 -11.77
N GLU A 33 8.60 -13.40 -10.53
CA GLU A 33 9.86 -14.02 -10.11
C GLU A 33 10.12 -15.37 -10.78
N ARG A 34 9.06 -16.15 -11.04
CA ARG A 34 9.19 -17.41 -11.81
C ARG A 34 9.61 -17.21 -13.26
N GLY A 35 9.35 -16.04 -13.85
CA GLY A 35 9.69 -15.76 -15.25
C GLY A 35 8.94 -16.60 -16.29
N ASP A 36 7.88 -17.31 -15.90
CA ASP A 36 7.07 -18.17 -16.79
C ASP A 36 5.96 -17.40 -17.53
N VAL A 37 5.95 -16.07 -17.40
CA VAL A 37 4.91 -15.21 -17.96
C VAL A 37 5.40 -14.56 -19.25
N ALA A 38 4.60 -14.63 -20.32
CA ALA A 38 4.90 -13.94 -21.58
C ALA A 38 5.11 -12.43 -21.33
N LEU A 39 5.89 -11.77 -22.19
CA LEU A 39 6.24 -10.36 -22.04
C LEU A 39 5.02 -9.45 -21.94
N GLU A 40 4.03 -9.64 -22.81
CA GLU A 40 2.79 -8.84 -22.80
C GLU A 40 2.02 -9.03 -21.48
N ALA A 41 1.83 -10.27 -21.05
CA ALA A 41 1.18 -10.57 -19.78
C ALA A 41 2.00 -10.08 -18.56
N SER A 42 3.32 -10.02 -18.67
CA SER A 42 4.21 -9.48 -17.62
C SER A 42 3.98 -7.98 -17.40
N ILE A 43 3.68 -7.24 -18.47
CA ILE A 43 3.34 -5.81 -18.39
C ILE A 43 2.00 -5.63 -17.67
N GLU A 44 0.99 -6.43 -18.01
CA GLU A 44 -0.34 -6.38 -17.38
C GLU A 44 -0.28 -6.69 -15.88
N ILE A 45 0.39 -7.79 -15.49
CA ILE A 45 0.50 -8.14 -14.07
C ILE A 45 1.37 -7.14 -13.31
N TYR A 46 2.40 -6.55 -13.93
CA TYR A 46 3.18 -5.48 -13.31
C TYR A 46 2.35 -4.22 -13.05
N GLN A 47 1.50 -3.82 -14.01
CA GLN A 47 0.59 -2.69 -13.82
C GLN A 47 -0.40 -2.96 -12.69
N ARG A 48 -1.01 -4.15 -12.65
CA ARG A 48 -1.92 -4.53 -11.56
C ARG A 48 -1.19 -4.59 -10.21
N GLY A 49 0.01 -5.16 -10.16
CA GLY A 49 0.84 -5.17 -8.96
C GLY A 49 1.21 -3.76 -8.47
N SER A 50 1.46 -2.84 -9.39
CA SER A 50 1.72 -1.43 -9.04
C SER A 50 0.50 -0.74 -8.42
N GLN A 51 -0.70 -1.01 -8.94
CA GLN A 51 -1.96 -0.51 -8.37
C GLN A 51 -2.24 -1.10 -6.99
N LEU A 52 -2.08 -2.41 -6.81
CA LEU A 52 -2.23 -3.09 -5.52
C LEU A 52 -1.24 -2.54 -4.49
N ARG A 53 0.02 -2.34 -4.88
CA ARG A 53 1.03 -1.72 -4.01
C ARG A 53 0.64 -0.30 -3.59
N ALA A 54 0.14 0.51 -4.52
CA ALA A 54 -0.32 1.86 -4.22
C ALA A 54 -1.49 1.83 -3.21
N TYR A 55 -2.48 0.98 -3.44
CA TYR A 55 -3.62 0.79 -2.54
C TYR A 55 -3.21 0.35 -1.13
N CYS A 56 -2.33 -0.65 -1.03
CA CYS A 56 -1.80 -1.11 0.26
C CYS A 56 -1.08 0.01 1.01
N ASN A 57 -0.29 0.85 0.31
CA ASN A 57 0.36 2.01 0.92
C ASN A 57 -0.64 3.05 1.43
N GLU A 58 -1.70 3.34 0.66
CA GLU A 58 -2.77 4.25 1.11
C GLU A 58 -3.45 3.75 2.38
N LYS A 59 -3.79 2.45 2.45
CA LYS A 59 -4.39 1.84 3.64
C LYS A 59 -3.48 1.92 4.86
N LEU A 60 -2.18 1.65 4.69
CA LEU A 60 -1.22 1.74 5.78
C LEU A 60 -1.05 3.18 6.27
N ARG A 61 -1.01 4.15 5.35
CA ARG A 61 -0.97 5.58 5.70
C ARG A 61 -2.22 6.01 6.47
N ASP A 62 -3.41 5.62 6.02
CA ASP A 62 -4.67 5.90 6.72
C ASP A 62 -4.71 5.25 8.11
N ALA A 63 -4.25 4.00 8.24
CA ALA A 63 -4.14 3.34 9.54
C ALA A 63 -3.15 4.08 10.47
N GLN A 64 -2.00 4.51 9.96
CA GLN A 64 -1.00 5.27 10.71
C GLN A 64 -1.59 6.60 11.21
N MET A 65 -2.22 7.39 10.33
CA MET A 65 -2.85 8.66 10.72
C MET A 65 -3.92 8.48 11.79
N ARG A 66 -4.69 7.39 11.73
CA ARG A 66 -5.69 7.07 12.78
C ARG A 66 -5.02 6.76 14.11
N ILE A 67 -3.93 5.99 14.12
CA ILE A 67 -3.16 5.69 15.33
C ILE A 67 -2.59 6.97 15.92
N GLU A 68 -1.98 7.84 15.10
CA GLU A 68 -1.42 9.11 15.54
C GLU A 68 -2.48 10.00 16.20
N LYS A 69 -3.68 10.09 15.61
CA LYS A 69 -4.80 10.84 16.19
C LYS A 69 -5.28 10.30 17.54
N ILE A 70 -5.25 8.97 17.72
CA ILE A 70 -5.61 8.34 19.00
C ILE A 70 -4.53 8.61 20.05
N SER A 71 -3.25 8.52 19.67
CA SER A 71 -2.12 8.79 20.55
C SER A 71 -2.04 10.25 20.98
N ASP A 72 -2.30 11.20 20.07
CA ASP A 72 -2.35 12.64 20.36
C ASP A 72 -3.49 12.98 21.34
N GLY A 73 -4.65 12.33 21.21
CA GLY A 73 -5.76 12.42 22.17
C GLY A 73 -5.52 11.75 23.52
N GLY A 74 -4.44 10.97 23.68
CA GLY A 74 -4.04 10.30 24.92
C GLY A 74 -2.82 10.92 25.61
N ALA A 75 -2.15 11.87 24.95
CA ALA A 75 -0.96 12.51 25.47
C ALA A 75 -1.28 13.94 25.95
N SER A 76 -1.82 14.03 27.16
CA SER A 76 -1.30 15.03 28.10
C SER A 76 0.14 14.64 28.45
N ALA A 77 1.03 14.66 27.47
CA ALA A 77 2.46 14.65 27.71
C ALA A 77 2.76 16.07 28.18
N GLN A 78 2.75 16.27 29.50
CA GLN A 78 3.36 17.43 30.12
C GLN A 78 4.74 17.63 29.46
N PRO A 79 5.13 18.85 29.09
CA PRO A 79 6.52 19.11 28.79
C PRO A 79 7.34 18.65 30.00
N LEU A 80 8.28 17.75 29.75
CA LEU A 80 9.31 17.39 30.72
C LEU A 80 10.26 18.60 30.81
N ASP A 81 9.80 19.63 31.51
CA ASP A 81 10.66 20.66 32.09
C ASP A 81 10.97 20.26 33.54
N GLU A 82 12.26 20.44 33.89
CA GLU A 82 12.91 20.39 35.21
C GLU A 82 13.34 18.98 35.71
N GLU A 83 14.61 18.69 35.98
CA GLU A 83 15.84 19.51 36.23
C GLU A 83 17.10 18.94 35.53
#